data_AF-A0A954WI15-F1
#
_entry.id   AF-A0A954WI15-F1
#
_cell.length_a   1.000
_cell.length_b   1.000
_cell.length_c   1.000
_cell.angle_alpha   90.00
_cell.angle_beta   90.00
_cell.angle_gamma   90.00
#
_symmetry.space_group_name_H-M   'P 1'
#
loop_
_entity.id
_entity.type
_entity.pdbx_description
1 polymer ?
#
loop_
_entity_poly.entity_id
_entity_poly.type
_entity_poly.pdbx_seq_one_letter_code
_entity_poly.pdbx_strand_id
1 'polypeptide(L)'
;PLSIKWDARGRLWVMQYLQYPNPAGLTMISRDKFLRSVYDKVPPPPPHHFPGADKISVHEDTDGDGRYDSHKTFVEGLSLASSFAFDRNGLWVLNPPYLLFYPDANQDDRPDGDPEVHLEGFGIEDSHSIANSLRWGPDGWLYAAQGSTVTGDVRLYGSQDPPVHSMGQLIWRYHPPTRRYEIFAEGGGNTFGVEVDSKGRIYSGHNGGDTRGFHYVQGGYFQKGFGKHGDLSNPYSFGYFPQMKHHSVPRFTHTFLIYESHALPPDYQGKLFGVGPLQGHVVMSQIEPDGSTFRTKDTGHPLTTDDTWFRPVDIQEGPDGAIYVADFYEQRIDHA
;
A
#
# COMPACT_ATOMS: atom_id res chain seq x y z
N PRO A 1 4.25 1.11 13.01
CA PRO A 1 4.82 0.79 11.67
C PRO A 1 3.68 0.72 10.66
N LEU A 2 3.86 1.18 9.42
CA LEU A 2 2.80 1.17 8.41
C LEU A 2 3.07 0.21 7.26
N SER A 3 4.32 0.12 6.80
CA SER A 3 4.73 -0.85 5.79
C SER A 3 6.09 -1.44 6.14
N ILE A 4 6.26 -2.74 5.92
CA ILE A 4 7.51 -3.46 6.16
C ILE A 4 7.97 -4.16 4.88
N LYS A 5 9.28 -4.26 4.66
CA LYS A 5 9.90 -4.96 3.52
C LYS A 5 11.26 -5.52 3.90
N TRP A 6 11.70 -6.54 3.18
CA TRP A 6 13.00 -7.16 3.39
C TRP A 6 13.95 -6.79 2.26
N ASP A 7 15.17 -6.39 2.60
CA ASP A 7 16.21 -6.20 1.60
C ASP A 7 16.91 -7.51 1.23
N ALA A 8 17.78 -7.46 0.23
CA ALA A 8 18.53 -8.63 -0.24
C ALA A 8 19.56 -9.17 0.79
N ARG A 9 19.85 -8.43 1.86
CA ARG A 9 20.69 -8.86 2.98
C ARG A 9 19.88 -9.53 4.10
N GLY A 10 18.56 -9.62 3.95
CA GLY A 10 17.68 -10.20 4.94
C GLY A 10 17.36 -9.26 6.11
N ARG A 11 17.56 -7.95 5.94
CA ARG A 11 17.25 -6.96 6.99
C ARG A 11 15.84 -6.44 6.81
N LEU A 12 15.17 -6.17 7.93
CA LEU A 12 13.81 -5.63 7.95
C LEU A 12 13.85 -4.10 7.83
N TRP A 13 13.21 -3.59 6.80
CA TRP A 13 12.99 -2.16 6.62
C TRP A 13 11.56 -1.82 7.00
N VAL A 14 11.38 -0.70 7.69
CA VAL A 14 10.10 -0.28 8.25
C VAL A 14 9.82 1.17 7.90
N MET A 15 8.70 1.41 7.23
CA MET A 15 8.09 2.74 7.12
C MET A 15 7.40 3.06 8.45
N GLN A 16 7.95 4.02 9.17
CA GLN A 16 7.40 4.50 10.43
C GLN A 16 6.51 5.71 10.16
N TYR A 17 5.20 5.49 10.32
CA TYR A 17 4.17 6.50 10.18
C TYR A 17 3.92 7.15 11.54
N LEU A 18 4.70 8.18 11.83
CA LEU A 18 4.78 8.86 13.12
C LEU A 18 3.96 10.15 13.15
N GLN A 19 3.62 10.67 11.97
CA GLN A 19 2.80 11.86 11.81
C GLN A 19 1.49 11.50 11.12
N TYR A 20 0.49 11.17 11.94
CA TYR A 20 -0.84 10.78 11.51
C TYR A 20 -1.89 11.49 12.37
N PRO A 21 -3.06 11.89 11.80
CA PRO A 21 -3.46 11.77 10.40
C PRO A 21 -3.09 12.98 9.52
N ASN A 22 -2.41 13.98 10.07
CA ASN A 22 -2.24 15.28 9.42
C ASN A 22 -0.88 15.42 8.69
N PRO A 23 -0.86 15.97 7.45
CA PRO A 23 0.37 16.28 6.73
C PRO A 23 1.13 17.45 7.35
N ALA A 24 2.45 17.47 7.15
CA ALA A 24 3.33 18.48 7.73
C ALA A 24 3.15 19.83 7.03
N GLY A 25 3.11 20.91 7.82
CA GLY A 25 3.11 22.29 7.32
C GLY A 25 1.84 22.72 6.58
N LEU A 26 0.79 21.90 6.57
CA LEU A 26 -0.51 22.25 5.99
C LEU A 26 -1.55 22.52 7.07
N THR A 27 -2.50 23.40 6.77
CA THR A 27 -3.67 23.66 7.61
C THR A 27 -4.92 23.16 6.90
N MET A 28 -5.69 22.29 7.55
CA MET A 28 -6.98 21.84 7.03
C MET A 28 -7.98 23.01 7.08
N ILE A 29 -8.47 23.43 5.91
CA ILE A 29 -9.47 24.50 5.76
C ILE A 29 -10.87 23.96 6.00
N SER A 30 -11.17 22.81 5.41
CA SER A 30 -12.49 22.21 5.49
C SER A 30 -12.40 20.71 5.30
N ARG A 31 -13.48 20.02 5.64
CA ARG A 31 -13.64 18.59 5.43
C ARG A 31 -15.06 18.30 5.00
N ASP A 32 -15.22 17.48 3.98
CA ASP A 32 -16.54 17.13 3.49
C ASP A 32 -17.20 15.98 4.28
N LYS A 33 -18.45 15.64 3.93
CA LYS A 33 -19.23 14.56 4.57
C LYS A 33 -18.62 13.16 4.40
N PHE A 34 -17.65 13.00 3.50
CA PHE A 34 -16.94 11.76 3.23
C PHE A 34 -15.53 11.76 3.82
N LEU A 35 -15.23 12.73 4.70
CA LEU A 35 -13.96 12.90 5.41
C LEU A 35 -12.78 13.32 4.52
N ARG A 36 -13.07 13.88 3.34
CA ARG A 36 -12.04 14.43 2.45
C ARG A 36 -11.68 15.83 2.88
N SER A 37 -10.43 16.01 3.27
CA SER A 37 -9.85 17.26 3.74
C SER A 37 -9.44 18.14 2.56
N VAL A 38 -9.66 19.45 2.71
CA VAL A 38 -9.10 20.48 1.84
C VAL A 38 -8.04 21.24 2.64
N TYR A 39 -6.84 21.36 2.08
CA TYR A 39 -5.72 22.06 2.71
C TYR A 39 -5.49 23.43 2.07
N ASP A 40 -4.80 24.31 2.80
CA ASP A 40 -4.49 25.67 2.37
C ASP A 40 -3.49 25.77 1.21
N LYS A 41 -2.67 24.73 1.03
CA LYS A 41 -1.73 24.61 -0.09
C LYS A 41 -1.38 23.14 -0.35
N VAL A 42 -0.72 22.90 -1.48
CA VAL A 42 0.00 21.66 -1.75
C VAL A 42 1.38 21.78 -1.09
N PRO A 43 1.86 20.77 -0.33
CA PRO A 43 3.20 20.82 0.26
C PRO A 43 4.24 20.91 -0.86
N PRO A 44 5.28 21.76 -0.74
CA PRO A 44 6.31 21.83 -1.76
C PRO A 44 7.06 20.50 -1.88
N PRO A 45 7.60 20.18 -3.07
CA PRO A 45 8.41 18.98 -3.24
C PRO A 45 9.75 19.11 -2.48
N PRO A 46 10.39 17.98 -2.12
CA PRO A 46 11.78 18.00 -1.69
C PRO A 46 12.70 18.67 -2.72
N PRO A 47 13.81 19.29 -2.28
CA PRO A 47 14.28 19.39 -0.90
C PRO A 47 13.60 20.49 -0.08
N HIS A 48 12.66 21.25 -0.67
CA HIS A 48 12.01 22.39 -0.01
C HIS A 48 10.72 22.07 0.74
N HIS A 49 10.37 20.78 0.83
CA HIS A 49 9.23 20.27 1.59
C HIS A 49 9.22 20.72 3.06
N PHE A 50 8.02 20.67 3.66
CA PHE A 50 7.89 20.78 5.10
C PHE A 50 8.34 19.46 5.75
N PRO A 51 9.35 19.47 6.65
CA PRO A 51 9.79 18.24 7.30
C PRO A 51 8.68 17.68 8.19
N GLY A 52 8.27 16.44 7.94
CA GLY A 52 7.38 15.70 8.82
C GLY A 52 8.14 14.78 9.78
N ALA A 53 7.41 13.99 10.57
CA ALA A 53 8.01 13.06 11.54
C ALA A 53 8.21 11.64 11.00
N ASP A 54 7.67 11.29 9.83
CA ASP A 54 7.78 9.94 9.29
C ASP A 54 9.23 9.64 8.90
N LYS A 55 9.60 8.36 8.97
CA LYS A 55 10.96 7.90 8.62
C LYS A 55 10.98 6.47 8.13
N ILE A 56 12.05 6.10 7.45
CA ILE A 56 12.36 4.72 7.10
C ILE A 56 13.55 4.26 7.93
N SER A 57 13.36 3.15 8.64
CA SER A 57 14.39 2.53 9.49
C SER A 57 14.77 1.14 9.00
N VAL A 58 16.01 0.76 9.24
CA VAL A 58 16.59 -0.56 8.96
C VAL A 58 16.86 -1.27 10.28
N HIS A 59 16.44 -2.53 10.37
CA HIS A 59 16.61 -3.40 11.54
C HIS A 59 17.25 -4.70 11.11
N GLU A 60 18.28 -5.12 11.82
CA GLU A 60 19.07 -6.32 11.50
C GLU A 60 19.25 -7.16 12.76
N ASP A 61 18.97 -8.45 12.61
CA ASP A 61 19.23 -9.50 13.58
C ASP A 61 20.45 -10.27 13.06
N THR A 62 21.60 -10.07 13.70
CA THR A 62 22.89 -10.63 13.26
C THR A 62 23.18 -12.01 13.85
N ASP A 63 22.43 -12.45 14.85
CA ASP A 63 22.60 -13.74 15.51
C ASP A 63 21.45 -14.74 15.28
N GLY A 64 20.35 -14.28 14.68
CA GLY A 64 19.22 -15.08 14.25
C GLY A 64 18.28 -15.48 15.38
N ASP A 65 18.26 -14.76 16.50
CA ASP A 65 17.39 -15.05 17.64
C ASP A 65 15.93 -14.53 17.46
N GLY A 66 15.66 -13.84 16.35
CA GLY A 66 14.39 -13.22 16.02
C GLY A 66 14.21 -11.81 16.58
N ARG A 67 15.26 -11.23 17.18
CA ARG A 67 15.29 -9.86 17.70
C ARG A 67 16.43 -9.11 17.03
N TYR A 68 16.14 -7.91 16.54
CA TYR A 68 17.19 -7.09 15.99
C TYR A 68 18.17 -6.64 17.10
N ASP A 69 19.47 -6.67 16.78
CA ASP A 69 20.54 -6.11 17.61
C ASP A 69 21.11 -4.81 17.01
N SER A 70 20.79 -4.53 15.74
CA SER A 70 21.23 -3.37 15.00
C SER A 70 20.04 -2.59 14.43
N HIS A 71 20.10 -1.26 14.56
CA HIS A 71 19.07 -0.36 14.08
C HIS A 71 19.68 0.94 13.56
N LYS A 72 19.19 1.43 12.42
CA LYS A 72 19.51 2.76 11.89
C LYS A 72 18.36 3.38 11.10
N THR A 73 18.42 4.69 10.93
CA THR A 73 17.51 5.44 10.06
C THR A 73 18.15 5.59 8.67
N PHE A 74 17.40 5.27 7.61
CA PHE A 74 17.79 5.52 6.22
C PHE A 74 17.43 6.95 5.80
N VAL A 75 16.17 7.34 6.02
CA VAL A 75 15.67 8.70 5.73
C VAL A 75 14.66 9.13 6.78
N GLU A 76 14.66 10.43 7.10
CA GLU A 76 13.74 11.10 8.02
C GLU A 76 13.16 12.37 7.37
N GLY A 77 12.26 13.06 8.08
CA GLY A 77 11.63 14.28 7.56
C GLY A 77 10.46 14.03 6.62
N LEU A 78 10.01 12.78 6.49
CA LEU A 78 8.91 12.40 5.61
C LEU A 78 7.55 12.80 6.20
N SER A 79 6.54 12.96 5.35
CA SER A 79 5.18 13.37 5.76
C SER A 79 4.14 12.62 4.96
N LEU A 80 3.29 11.88 5.67
CA LEU A 80 2.32 10.95 5.09
C LEU A 80 2.98 9.89 4.19
N ALA A 81 4.22 9.47 4.50
CA ALA A 81 4.89 8.44 3.72
C ALA A 81 4.27 7.06 3.97
N SER A 82 3.83 6.41 2.90
CA SER A 82 2.95 5.23 2.99
C SER A 82 3.66 3.92 2.67
N SER A 83 4.67 3.94 1.81
CA SER A 83 5.38 2.74 1.36
C SER A 83 6.70 3.10 0.67
N PHE A 84 7.50 2.07 0.36
CA PHE A 84 8.78 2.20 -0.33
C PHE A 84 9.06 0.94 -1.17
N ALA A 85 10.04 0.98 -2.07
CA ALA A 85 10.50 -0.20 -2.80
C ALA A 85 12.00 -0.10 -3.10
N PHE A 86 12.72 -1.21 -2.93
CA PHE A 86 14.14 -1.29 -3.23
C PHE A 86 14.40 -1.20 -4.73
N ASP A 87 15.42 -0.44 -5.11
CA ASP A 87 16.02 -0.45 -6.44
C ASP A 87 17.51 -0.79 -6.31
N ARG A 88 18.18 -1.09 -7.43
CA ARG A 88 19.62 -1.37 -7.44
C ARG A 88 20.45 -0.20 -6.92
N ASN A 89 20.01 1.02 -7.22
CA ASN A 89 20.77 2.25 -6.98
C ASN A 89 20.14 3.14 -5.91
N GLY A 90 19.21 2.63 -5.10
CA GLY A 90 18.50 3.45 -4.14
C GLY A 90 17.16 2.92 -3.70
N LEU A 91 16.31 3.83 -3.23
CA LEU A 91 15.01 3.52 -2.66
C LEU A 91 13.91 4.40 -3.27
N TRP A 92 12.90 3.77 -3.83
CA TRP A 92 11.66 4.44 -4.16
C TRP A 92 10.85 4.68 -2.88
N VAL A 93 10.35 5.90 -2.69
CA VAL A 93 9.55 6.27 -1.52
C VAL A 93 8.26 6.92 -1.99
N LEU A 94 7.14 6.34 -1.58
CA LEU A 94 5.83 6.90 -1.81
C LEU A 94 5.49 7.85 -0.65
N ASN A 95 5.63 9.15 -0.90
CA ASN A 95 5.36 10.24 0.04
C ASN A 95 4.35 11.20 -0.62
N PRO A 96 3.06 10.83 -0.70
CA PRO A 96 2.01 11.64 -1.30
C PRO A 96 2.10 13.11 -0.85
N PRO A 97 2.03 14.08 -1.80
CA PRO A 97 1.56 13.93 -3.16
C PRO A 97 2.62 13.48 -4.19
N TYR A 98 3.79 13.00 -3.75
CA TYR A 98 4.94 12.71 -4.60
C TYR A 98 5.37 11.23 -4.60
N LEU A 99 5.89 10.77 -5.74
CA LEU A 99 6.75 9.58 -5.80
C LEU A 99 8.21 10.05 -5.88
N LEU A 100 9.01 9.62 -4.91
CA LEU A 100 10.40 10.02 -4.74
C LEU A 100 11.35 8.84 -5.02
N PHE A 101 12.56 9.14 -5.44
CA PHE A 101 13.67 8.21 -5.49
C PHE A 101 14.85 8.78 -4.69
N TYR A 102 15.31 8.06 -3.67
CA TYR A 102 16.50 8.40 -2.90
C TYR A 102 17.69 7.59 -3.43
N PRO A 103 18.67 8.21 -4.09
CA PRO A 103 19.85 7.51 -4.58
C PRO A 103 20.69 6.97 -3.41
N ASP A 104 21.14 5.73 -3.53
CA ASP A 104 22.12 5.08 -2.66
C ASP A 104 22.95 4.15 -3.56
N ALA A 105 23.79 4.75 -4.40
CA ALA A 105 24.60 4.05 -5.39
C ALA A 105 25.76 3.29 -4.76
N ASN A 106 26.22 3.73 -3.58
CA ASN A 106 27.30 3.09 -2.84
C ASN A 106 26.80 1.96 -1.90
N GLN A 107 25.48 1.86 -1.70
CA GLN A 107 24.80 0.83 -0.90
C GLN A 107 25.20 0.83 0.59
N ASP A 108 25.52 2.00 1.15
CA ASP A 108 25.87 2.18 2.57
C ASP A 108 24.65 2.41 3.49
N ASP A 109 23.44 2.38 2.89
CA ASP A 109 22.15 2.69 3.52
C ASP A 109 22.06 4.13 4.01
N ARG A 110 22.63 5.06 3.26
CA ARG A 110 22.41 6.50 3.41
C ARG A 110 22.13 7.09 2.04
N PRO A 111 21.11 7.95 1.90
CA PRO A 111 20.91 8.68 0.67
C PRO A 111 22.17 9.47 0.29
N ASP A 112 22.61 9.32 -0.95
CA ASP A 112 23.75 10.06 -1.52
C ASP A 112 23.45 11.56 -1.67
N GLY A 113 22.18 11.96 -1.56
CA GLY A 113 21.73 13.35 -1.64
C GLY A 113 20.22 13.51 -1.50
N ASP A 114 19.74 14.67 -1.93
CA ASP A 114 18.31 14.98 -2.01
C ASP A 114 17.59 14.01 -2.96
N PRO A 115 16.31 13.66 -2.70
CA PRO A 115 15.58 12.73 -3.56
C PRO A 115 15.21 13.36 -4.90
N GLU A 116 15.15 12.51 -5.92
CA GLU A 116 14.57 12.84 -7.22
C GLU A 116 13.04 12.70 -7.16
N VAL A 117 12.31 13.72 -7.63
CA VAL A 117 10.85 13.66 -7.74
C VAL A 117 10.46 13.13 -9.11
N HIS A 118 9.75 12.00 -9.15
CA HIS A 118 9.35 11.36 -10.40
C HIS A 118 7.91 11.66 -10.79
N LEU A 119 6.99 11.56 -9.83
CA LEU A 119 5.56 11.84 -10.02
C LEU A 119 5.09 12.86 -8.98
N GLU A 120 4.10 13.64 -9.37
CA GLU A 120 3.34 14.53 -8.50
C GLU A 120 1.84 14.37 -8.72
N GLY A 121 1.04 14.82 -7.75
CA GLY A 121 -0.42 14.92 -7.89
C GLY A 121 -1.21 13.77 -7.27
N PHE A 122 -0.59 12.91 -6.46
CA PHE A 122 -1.35 11.97 -5.64
C PHE A 122 -2.15 12.71 -4.56
N GLY A 123 -3.40 12.32 -4.38
CA GLY A 123 -4.27 12.94 -3.37
C GLY A 123 -3.82 12.68 -1.93
N ILE A 124 -4.10 13.66 -1.08
CA ILE A 124 -3.82 13.66 0.36
C ILE A 124 -5.07 14.00 1.18
N GLU A 125 -6.25 13.99 0.57
CA GLU A 125 -7.51 14.43 1.18
C GLU A 125 -7.95 13.50 2.32
N ASP A 126 -7.60 12.22 2.24
CA ASP A 126 -7.88 11.24 3.29
C ASP A 126 -6.65 10.35 3.49
N SER A 127 -5.95 10.56 4.61
CA SER A 127 -4.76 9.81 5.02
C SER A 127 -4.97 8.29 5.09
N HIS A 128 -6.22 7.81 5.15
CA HIS A 128 -6.58 6.39 5.15
C HIS A 128 -6.66 5.77 3.74
N SER A 129 -6.65 6.62 2.71
CA SER A 129 -6.90 6.26 1.33
C SER A 129 -5.83 6.77 0.38
N ILE A 130 -4.74 7.36 0.90
CA ILE A 130 -3.62 7.84 0.08
C ILE A 130 -3.00 6.70 -0.74
N ALA A 131 -2.23 7.08 -1.76
CA ALA A 131 -1.45 6.12 -2.52
C ALA A 131 -0.55 5.30 -1.59
N ASN A 132 -0.51 3.98 -1.74
CA ASN A 132 0.11 3.06 -0.78
C ASN A 132 0.63 1.77 -1.45
N SER A 133 1.28 0.91 -0.65
CA SER A 133 1.67 -0.47 -1.04
C SER A 133 2.55 -0.58 -2.28
N LEU A 134 3.62 0.22 -2.35
CA LEU A 134 4.55 0.26 -3.48
C LEU A 134 5.35 -1.03 -3.58
N ARG A 135 5.41 -1.66 -4.76
CA ARG A 135 6.27 -2.82 -5.03
C ARG A 135 6.56 -3.01 -6.51
N TRP A 136 7.54 -3.83 -6.84
CA TRP A 136 7.80 -4.24 -8.21
C TRP A 136 6.85 -5.35 -8.67
N GLY A 137 6.36 -5.23 -9.89
CA GLY A 137 5.76 -6.32 -10.64
C GLY A 137 6.83 -7.13 -11.39
N PRO A 138 6.51 -8.36 -11.82
CA PRO A 138 7.44 -9.23 -12.56
C PRO A 138 7.79 -8.71 -13.96
N ASP A 139 7.06 -7.70 -14.44
CA ASP A 139 7.26 -7.03 -15.73
C ASP A 139 8.22 -5.83 -15.65
N GLY A 140 8.81 -5.55 -14.48
CA GLY A 140 9.73 -4.45 -14.26
C GLY A 140 9.07 -3.09 -14.10
N TRP A 141 7.76 -3.05 -13.79
CA TRP A 141 7.05 -1.84 -13.41
C TRP A 141 6.90 -1.75 -11.89
N LEU A 142 6.90 -0.54 -11.35
CA LEU A 142 6.40 -0.29 -10.00
C LEU A 142 4.88 -0.30 -10.02
N TYR A 143 4.27 -0.95 -9.04
CA TYR A 143 2.84 -1.00 -8.79
C TYR A 143 2.54 -0.44 -7.42
N ALA A 144 1.41 0.24 -7.30
CA ALA A 144 0.86 0.68 -6.03
C ALA A 144 -0.66 0.86 -6.12
N ALA A 145 -1.27 0.98 -4.96
CA ALA A 145 -2.69 1.21 -4.80
C ALA A 145 -2.98 2.70 -4.59
N GLN A 146 -4.21 3.09 -4.88
CA GLN A 146 -4.85 4.31 -4.39
C GLN A 146 -6.17 3.91 -3.73
N GLY A 147 -6.48 4.51 -2.57
CA GLY A 147 -7.68 4.23 -1.81
C GLY A 147 -8.93 4.97 -2.31
N SER A 148 -10.00 4.83 -1.56
CA SER A 148 -11.37 5.15 -2.00
C SER A 148 -11.77 6.63 -1.98
N THR A 149 -11.13 7.43 -1.14
CA THR A 149 -11.56 8.80 -0.78
C THR A 149 -10.51 9.86 -1.09
N VAL A 150 -9.68 9.61 -2.09
CA VAL A 150 -8.73 10.59 -2.63
C VAL A 150 -8.98 10.79 -4.12
N THR A 151 -8.57 11.95 -4.63
CA THR A 151 -8.44 12.18 -6.07
C THR A 151 -6.97 12.07 -6.47
N GLY A 152 -6.71 11.85 -7.74
CA GLY A 152 -5.34 11.89 -8.26
C GLY A 152 -5.32 12.70 -9.54
N ASP A 153 -4.46 13.69 -9.60
CA ASP A 153 -4.10 14.43 -10.81
C ASP A 153 -2.63 14.14 -11.12
N VAL A 154 -2.35 12.87 -11.39
CA VAL A 154 -0.98 12.37 -11.40
C VAL A 154 -0.29 12.67 -12.73
N ARG A 155 0.93 13.20 -12.67
CA ARG A 155 1.80 13.41 -13.84
C ARG A 155 3.27 13.27 -13.49
N LEU A 156 4.10 13.24 -14.53
CA LEU A 156 5.54 13.41 -14.38
C LEU A 156 5.85 14.76 -13.75
N TYR A 157 6.69 14.75 -12.72
CA TYR A 157 7.11 15.97 -12.06
C TYR A 157 7.77 16.94 -13.06
N GLY A 158 7.33 18.21 -13.02
CA GLY A 158 7.80 19.28 -13.90
C GLY A 158 7.26 19.23 -15.33
N SER A 159 6.47 18.22 -15.71
CA SER A 159 5.84 18.18 -17.03
C SER A 159 4.71 19.20 -17.16
N GLN A 160 4.53 19.72 -18.38
CA GLN A 160 3.39 20.56 -18.77
C GLN A 160 2.24 19.73 -19.34
N ASP A 161 2.40 18.42 -19.45
CA ASP A 161 1.35 17.53 -19.91
C ASP A 161 0.14 17.57 -18.96
N PRO A 162 -1.09 17.39 -19.48
CA PRO A 162 -2.26 17.23 -18.64
C PRO A 162 -2.09 16.04 -17.68
N PRO A 163 -2.52 16.18 -16.41
CA PRO A 163 -2.47 15.07 -15.48
C PRO A 163 -3.42 13.95 -15.87
N VAL A 164 -3.08 12.73 -15.46
CA VAL A 164 -4.00 11.59 -15.48
C VAL A 164 -4.92 11.72 -14.28
N HIS A 165 -6.14 12.21 -14.53
CA HIS A 165 -7.15 12.37 -13.50
C HIS A 165 -7.75 11.03 -13.07
N SER A 166 -8.02 10.88 -11.77
CA SER A 166 -8.70 9.73 -11.18
C SER A 166 -9.49 10.13 -9.93
N MET A 167 -10.54 9.36 -9.64
CA MET A 167 -11.33 9.51 -8.43
C MET A 167 -11.53 8.16 -7.74
N GLY A 168 -11.05 8.10 -6.50
CA GLY A 168 -11.13 6.92 -5.66
C GLY A 168 -10.19 5.80 -6.10
N GLN A 169 -10.59 4.58 -5.76
CA GLN A 169 -9.69 3.45 -5.76
C GLN A 169 -9.24 2.99 -7.15
N LEU A 170 -7.99 2.57 -7.22
CA LEU A 170 -7.36 2.00 -8.40
C LEU A 170 -6.05 1.29 -8.04
N ILE A 171 -5.55 0.50 -8.99
CA ILE A 171 -4.15 0.08 -9.06
C ILE A 171 -3.49 0.92 -10.14
N TRP A 172 -2.37 1.55 -9.81
CA TRP A 172 -1.54 2.28 -10.76
C TRP A 172 -0.18 1.63 -10.89
N ARG A 173 0.51 1.94 -11.98
CA ARG A 173 1.89 1.53 -12.20
C ARG A 173 2.72 2.63 -12.83
N TYR A 174 4.02 2.56 -12.59
CA TYR A 174 5.01 3.47 -13.13
C TYR A 174 6.21 2.69 -13.66
N HIS A 175 6.66 3.00 -14.87
CA HIS A 175 7.87 2.44 -15.45
C HIS A 175 9.00 3.47 -15.38
N PRO A 176 9.96 3.32 -14.44
CA PRO A 176 11.03 4.31 -14.30
C PRO A 176 11.87 4.52 -15.57
N PRO A 177 12.30 3.48 -16.31
CA PRO A 177 13.15 3.67 -17.49
C PRO A 177 12.51 4.51 -18.60
N THR A 178 11.19 4.36 -18.84
CA THR A 178 10.48 5.13 -19.87
C THR A 178 9.67 6.29 -19.31
N ARG A 179 9.74 6.52 -17.98
CA ARG A 179 8.96 7.53 -17.25
C ARG A 179 7.49 7.52 -17.65
N ARG A 180 6.84 6.35 -17.58
CA ARG A 180 5.42 6.21 -17.96
C ARG A 180 4.58 5.86 -16.74
N TYR A 181 3.59 6.69 -16.43
CA TYR A 181 2.56 6.42 -15.43
C TYR A 181 1.29 5.91 -16.12
N GLU A 182 0.64 4.92 -15.51
CA GLU A 182 -0.62 4.38 -15.98
C GLU A 182 -1.53 3.99 -14.82
N ILE A 183 -2.84 4.16 -15.00
CA ILE A 183 -3.83 3.42 -14.23
C ILE A 183 -3.86 2.00 -14.80
N PHE A 184 -3.38 1.03 -14.04
CA PHE A 184 -3.40 -0.38 -14.42
C PHE A 184 -4.84 -0.90 -14.44
N ALA A 185 -5.63 -0.58 -13.41
CA ALA A 185 -7.03 -0.94 -13.31
C ALA A 185 -7.76 0.04 -12.39
N GLU A 186 -9.01 0.38 -12.70
CA GLU A 186 -9.80 1.36 -11.94
C GLU A 186 -10.94 0.70 -11.16
N GLY A 187 -11.19 1.17 -9.95
CA GLY A 187 -12.29 0.71 -9.11
C GLY A 187 -11.87 -0.33 -8.09
N GLY A 188 -12.86 -0.99 -7.50
CA GLY A 188 -12.68 -1.96 -6.43
C GLY A 188 -13.08 -1.39 -5.06
N GLY A 189 -12.43 -1.88 -4.02
CA GLY A 189 -12.65 -1.48 -2.65
C GLY A 189 -11.82 -0.29 -2.19
N ASN A 190 -11.88 0.08 -0.90
CA ASN A 190 -10.79 0.88 -0.32
C ASN A 190 -9.49 0.06 -0.34
N THR A 191 -8.70 0.28 -1.39
CA THR A 191 -7.54 -0.52 -1.76
C THR A 191 -6.36 -0.08 -0.92
N PHE A 192 -5.90 -0.96 -0.04
CA PHE A 192 -4.75 -0.73 0.82
C PHE A 192 -3.87 -1.98 0.83
N GLY A 193 -3.26 -2.25 -0.31
CA GLY A 193 -2.52 -3.47 -0.58
C GLY A 193 -2.30 -3.63 -2.07
N VAL A 194 -1.16 -4.20 -2.46
CA VAL A 194 -0.95 -4.72 -3.81
C VAL A 194 -0.26 -6.05 -3.64
N GLU A 195 -0.95 -7.14 -3.94
CA GLU A 195 -0.39 -8.48 -3.93
C GLU A 195 -0.18 -8.97 -5.35
N VAL A 196 0.99 -9.56 -5.59
CA VAL A 196 1.36 -10.13 -6.89
C VAL A 196 1.78 -11.56 -6.68
N ASP A 197 1.05 -12.51 -7.26
CA ASP A 197 1.43 -13.91 -7.18
C ASP A 197 2.50 -14.31 -8.20
N SER A 198 2.98 -15.54 -8.09
CA SER A 198 3.99 -16.16 -8.95
C SER A 198 3.62 -16.19 -10.43
N LYS A 199 2.36 -15.97 -10.79
CA LYS A 199 1.87 -15.88 -12.18
C LYS A 199 1.71 -14.45 -12.66
N GLY A 200 2.08 -13.46 -11.85
CA GLY A 200 1.95 -12.04 -12.15
C GLY A 200 0.52 -11.51 -12.07
N ARG A 201 -0.40 -12.23 -11.40
CA ARG A 201 -1.77 -11.75 -11.19
C ARG A 201 -1.78 -10.77 -10.03
N ILE A 202 -2.57 -9.70 -10.18
CA ILE A 202 -2.60 -8.58 -9.22
C ILE A 202 -3.85 -8.67 -8.35
N TYR A 203 -3.70 -8.44 -7.05
CA TYR A 203 -4.79 -8.42 -6.11
C TYR A 203 -4.66 -7.27 -5.11
N SER A 204 -5.77 -6.93 -4.45
CA SER A 204 -5.73 -6.08 -3.25
C SER A 204 -6.83 -6.50 -2.29
N GLY A 205 -6.57 -6.30 -1.00
CA GLY A 205 -7.58 -6.29 0.04
C GLY A 205 -8.64 -5.21 -0.17
N HIS A 206 -9.74 -5.37 0.55
CA HIS A 206 -10.82 -4.40 0.64
C HIS A 206 -11.36 -4.39 2.07
N ASN A 207 -11.53 -3.20 2.62
CA ASN A 207 -12.26 -3.01 3.86
C ASN A 207 -13.78 -3.32 3.77
N GLY A 208 -14.26 -4.20 2.89
CA GLY A 208 -15.66 -4.63 2.78
C GLY A 208 -15.94 -5.92 3.56
N GLY A 209 -17.22 -6.27 3.73
CA GLY A 209 -17.66 -7.59 4.21
C GLY A 209 -17.88 -8.53 3.04
N ASP A 210 -18.04 -9.82 3.34
CA ASP A 210 -18.34 -10.86 2.34
C ASP A 210 -17.35 -10.86 1.15
N THR A 211 -16.09 -10.52 1.41
CA THR A 211 -14.98 -10.61 0.46
C THR A 211 -13.61 -10.57 1.16
N ARG A 212 -12.60 -11.08 0.47
CA ARG A 212 -11.18 -10.83 0.78
C ARG A 212 -10.52 -9.83 -0.16
N GLY A 213 -11.27 -9.23 -1.10
CA GLY A 213 -10.78 -8.19 -1.98
C GLY A 213 -11.03 -8.49 -3.46
N PHE A 214 -10.15 -7.98 -4.31
CA PHE A 214 -10.31 -7.97 -5.76
C PHE A 214 -9.10 -8.60 -6.46
N HIS A 215 -9.36 -9.26 -7.58
CA HIS A 215 -8.35 -9.68 -8.55
C HIS A 215 -8.42 -8.72 -9.74
N TYR A 216 -7.34 -7.99 -9.99
CA TYR A 216 -7.25 -6.93 -10.99
C TYR A 216 -6.66 -7.43 -12.30
N VAL A 217 -7.30 -7.02 -13.40
CA VAL A 217 -6.82 -7.22 -14.77
C VAL A 217 -6.52 -5.88 -15.41
N GLN A 218 -5.47 -5.82 -16.24
CA GLN A 218 -5.06 -4.59 -16.89
C GLN A 218 -6.20 -3.98 -17.74
N GLY A 219 -6.45 -2.68 -17.58
CA GLY A 219 -7.54 -1.96 -18.22
C GLY A 219 -8.93 -2.28 -17.67
N GLY A 220 -9.02 -3.09 -16.61
CA GLY A 220 -10.29 -3.47 -16.00
C GLY A 220 -10.93 -2.34 -15.19
N TYR A 221 -12.26 -2.29 -15.25
CA TYR A 221 -13.09 -1.45 -14.39
C TYR A 221 -13.79 -2.32 -13.36
N PHE A 222 -13.77 -1.91 -12.09
CA PHE A 222 -14.23 -2.69 -10.95
C PHE A 222 -15.32 -1.94 -10.19
N GLN A 223 -16.22 -2.69 -9.55
CA GLN A 223 -17.29 -2.13 -8.73
C GLN A 223 -16.68 -1.22 -7.66
N LYS A 224 -17.24 -0.01 -7.50
CA LYS A 224 -16.90 0.91 -6.41
C LYS A 224 -18.14 1.55 -5.82
N GLY A 225 -18.00 2.20 -4.67
CA GLY A 225 -19.06 2.98 -4.05
C GLY A 225 -19.30 4.30 -4.80
N PHE A 226 -19.92 4.28 -5.98
CA PHE A 226 -20.01 5.43 -6.91
C PHE A 226 -20.47 6.75 -6.26
N GLY A 227 -21.47 6.70 -5.38
CA GLY A 227 -21.96 7.90 -4.68
C GLY A 227 -20.94 8.55 -3.71
N LYS A 228 -19.94 7.80 -3.25
CA LYS A 228 -18.90 8.26 -2.31
C LYS A 228 -17.53 8.41 -2.99
N HIS A 229 -17.17 7.48 -3.87
CA HIS A 229 -15.83 7.31 -4.44
C HIS A 229 -15.71 7.87 -5.88
N GLY A 230 -16.75 8.51 -6.40
CA GLY A 230 -16.81 9.05 -7.76
C GLY A 230 -17.17 8.01 -8.82
N ASP A 231 -17.42 8.50 -10.03
CA ASP A 231 -17.72 7.68 -11.21
C ASP A 231 -16.45 7.06 -11.81
N LEU A 232 -16.60 6.07 -12.70
CA LEU A 232 -15.47 5.54 -13.47
C LEU A 232 -14.98 6.61 -14.44
N SER A 233 -13.66 6.66 -14.68
CA SER A 233 -13.06 7.63 -15.61
C SER A 233 -13.58 7.49 -17.04
N ASN A 234 -14.01 6.28 -17.44
CA ASN A 234 -14.57 6.03 -18.76
C ASN A 234 -16.12 5.95 -18.68
N PRO A 235 -16.84 6.95 -19.21
CA PRO A 235 -18.31 6.97 -19.20
C PRO A 235 -18.93 5.91 -20.12
N TYR A 236 -18.13 5.26 -20.97
CA TYR A 236 -18.55 4.20 -21.89
C TYR A 236 -18.20 2.79 -21.39
N SER A 237 -17.92 2.62 -20.08
CA SER A 237 -17.74 1.30 -19.49
C SER A 237 -19.05 0.49 -19.57
N PHE A 238 -19.04 -0.66 -20.26
CA PHE A 238 -20.21 -1.54 -20.41
C PHE A 238 -20.51 -2.42 -19.18
N GLY A 239 -19.85 -2.16 -18.05
CA GLY A 239 -19.98 -2.91 -16.82
C GLY A 239 -18.71 -2.81 -15.98
N TYR A 240 -18.69 -3.56 -14.88
CA TYR A 240 -17.57 -3.63 -13.96
C TYR A 240 -17.43 -5.04 -13.39
N PHE A 241 -16.20 -5.40 -13.04
CA PHE A 241 -15.91 -6.66 -12.36
C PHE A 241 -16.24 -6.56 -10.85
N PRO A 242 -16.91 -7.57 -10.28
CA PRO A 242 -17.19 -7.60 -8.84
C PRO A 242 -15.95 -8.04 -8.03
N GLN A 243 -16.06 -7.93 -6.72
CA GLN A 243 -15.10 -8.51 -5.77
C GLN A 243 -15.02 -10.04 -5.88
N MET A 244 -13.93 -10.62 -5.41
CA MET A 244 -13.81 -12.09 -5.32
C MET A 244 -14.93 -12.63 -4.43
N LYS A 245 -15.64 -13.66 -4.92
CA LYS A 245 -16.76 -14.25 -4.18
C LYS A 245 -16.27 -14.80 -2.85
N HIS A 246 -17.09 -14.65 -1.82
CA HIS A 246 -16.77 -15.11 -0.48
C HIS A 246 -18.03 -15.47 0.30
N HIS A 247 -17.91 -16.37 1.27
CA HIS A 247 -18.97 -16.62 2.24
C HIS A 247 -19.20 -15.42 3.17
N SER A 248 -20.30 -15.41 3.93
CA SER A 248 -20.63 -14.24 4.73
C SER A 248 -19.67 -14.06 5.90
N VAL A 249 -19.07 -12.87 6.00
CA VAL A 249 -18.10 -12.49 7.04
C VAL A 249 -18.25 -11.00 7.35
N PRO A 250 -17.92 -10.58 8.59
CA PRO A 250 -17.90 -9.16 8.90
C PRO A 250 -16.94 -8.41 7.98
N ARG A 251 -17.17 -7.09 7.93
CA ARG A 251 -16.27 -6.16 7.24
C ARG A 251 -14.81 -6.43 7.64
N PHE A 252 -13.91 -6.31 6.67
CA PHE A 252 -12.48 -5.94 6.78
C PHE A 252 -11.49 -7.02 6.32
N THR A 253 -10.79 -6.72 5.22
CA THR A 253 -9.49 -7.27 4.84
C THR A 253 -8.66 -6.10 4.37
N HIS A 254 -7.66 -5.66 5.13
CA HIS A 254 -6.94 -4.43 4.79
C HIS A 254 -5.95 -4.69 3.64
N THR A 255 -4.90 -5.46 3.92
CA THR A 255 -3.99 -6.07 2.93
C THR A 255 -3.90 -7.58 3.16
N PHE A 256 -3.30 -8.31 2.23
CA PHE A 256 -3.01 -9.73 2.37
C PHE A 256 -1.78 -10.13 1.54
N LEU A 257 -1.24 -11.30 1.84
CA LEU A 257 -0.31 -12.02 0.95
C LEU A 257 -0.89 -13.37 0.54
N ILE A 258 -0.47 -13.90 -0.61
CA ILE A 258 -0.72 -15.27 -1.03
C ILE A 258 0.57 -16.05 -0.79
N TYR A 259 0.53 -16.99 0.14
CA TYR A 259 1.73 -17.71 0.57
C TYR A 259 2.09 -18.82 -0.41
N GLU A 260 3.11 -18.61 -1.24
CA GLU A 260 3.54 -19.58 -2.27
C GLU A 260 4.87 -20.28 -1.93
N SER A 261 5.41 -20.03 -0.74
CA SER A 261 6.64 -20.62 -0.23
C SER A 261 6.41 -21.96 0.46
N HIS A 262 7.50 -22.59 0.91
CA HIS A 262 7.50 -23.95 1.43
C HIS A 262 8.04 -24.07 2.87
N ALA A 263 8.33 -22.95 3.53
CA ALA A 263 8.87 -22.96 4.90
C ALA A 263 7.81 -23.29 5.96
N LEU A 264 6.58 -22.78 5.79
CA LEU A 264 5.44 -23.10 6.65
C LEU A 264 4.83 -24.47 6.31
N PRO A 265 4.03 -25.07 7.23
CA PRO A 265 3.42 -26.37 6.99
C PRO A 265 2.65 -26.45 5.66
N PRO A 266 2.60 -27.62 5.00
CA PRO A 266 1.98 -27.77 3.67
C PRO A 266 0.56 -27.21 3.53
N ASP A 267 -0.24 -27.22 4.61
CA ASP A 267 -1.61 -26.71 4.62
C ASP A 267 -1.71 -25.18 4.41
N TYR A 268 -0.60 -24.45 4.60
CA TYR A 268 -0.50 -22.99 4.43
C TYR A 268 -0.18 -22.61 2.98
N GLN A 269 0.32 -23.55 2.18
CA GLN A 269 0.76 -23.31 0.81
C GLN A 269 -0.44 -22.98 -0.10
N GLY A 270 -0.30 -21.91 -0.88
CA GLY A 270 -1.34 -21.38 -1.74
C GLY A 270 -2.52 -20.73 -1.00
N LYS A 271 -2.43 -20.50 0.32
CA LYS A 271 -3.46 -19.79 1.08
C LYS A 271 -3.24 -18.29 1.05
N LEU A 272 -4.34 -17.56 1.17
CA LEU A 272 -4.34 -16.12 1.39
C LEU A 272 -4.29 -15.86 2.91
N PHE A 273 -3.38 -14.98 3.33
CA PHE A 273 -3.28 -14.49 4.71
C PHE A 273 -3.58 -13.01 4.75
N GLY A 274 -4.74 -12.64 5.30
CA GLY A 274 -5.21 -11.26 5.35
C GLY A 274 -5.15 -10.66 6.74
N VAL A 275 -4.76 -9.39 6.84
CA VAL A 275 -4.80 -8.68 8.11
C VAL A 275 -6.16 -8.02 8.33
N GLY A 276 -6.68 -8.17 9.54
CA GLY A 276 -7.93 -7.55 9.99
C GLY A 276 -7.67 -6.55 11.12
N PRO A 277 -7.21 -5.32 10.84
CA PRO A 277 -6.92 -4.33 11.89
C PRO A 277 -8.12 -4.03 12.83
N LEU A 278 -9.38 -4.10 12.37
CA LEU A 278 -10.56 -3.89 13.24
C LEU A 278 -10.86 -5.09 14.14
N GLN A 279 -10.47 -6.29 13.71
CA GLN A 279 -10.70 -7.54 14.44
C GLN A 279 -9.51 -7.95 15.31
N GLY A 280 -8.32 -7.38 15.08
CA GLY A 280 -7.10 -7.77 15.78
C GLY A 280 -6.64 -9.19 15.45
N HIS A 281 -6.75 -9.61 14.17
CA HIS A 281 -6.33 -10.95 13.75
C HIS A 281 -5.65 -10.96 12.38
N VAL A 282 -5.01 -12.09 12.08
CA VAL A 282 -4.73 -12.54 10.72
C VAL A 282 -5.70 -13.67 10.39
N VAL A 283 -6.40 -13.55 9.26
CA VAL A 283 -7.28 -14.58 8.72
C VAL A 283 -6.54 -15.39 7.65
N MET A 284 -6.79 -16.70 7.62
CA MET A 284 -6.31 -17.59 6.57
C MET A 284 -7.50 -18.05 5.72
N SER A 285 -7.42 -17.86 4.41
CA SER A 285 -8.47 -18.22 3.47
C SER A 285 -7.93 -19.12 2.35
N GLN A 286 -8.75 -20.07 1.91
CA GLN A 286 -8.56 -20.72 0.61
C GLN A 286 -8.84 -19.70 -0.48
N ILE A 287 -8.08 -19.75 -1.57
CA ILE A 287 -8.31 -18.99 -2.79
C ILE A 287 -8.29 -19.96 -3.98
N GLU A 288 -9.36 -19.94 -4.77
CA GLU A 288 -9.58 -20.90 -5.85
C GLU A 288 -10.07 -20.19 -7.11
N PRO A 289 -9.65 -20.62 -8.31
CA PRO A 289 -10.17 -20.09 -9.57
C PRO A 289 -11.71 -20.21 -9.65
N ASP A 290 -12.35 -19.15 -10.13
CA ASP A 290 -13.80 -19.07 -10.37
C ASP A 290 -14.07 -18.30 -11.67
N GLY A 291 -14.13 -19.02 -12.79
CA GLY A 291 -14.23 -18.41 -14.11
C GLY A 291 -13.00 -17.55 -14.44
N SER A 292 -13.22 -16.26 -14.71
CA SER A 292 -12.15 -15.29 -15.01
C SER A 292 -11.61 -14.56 -13.76
N THR A 293 -12.03 -14.97 -12.57
CA THR A 293 -11.60 -14.41 -11.28
C THR A 293 -11.39 -15.52 -10.26
N PHE A 294 -11.46 -15.21 -8.97
CA PHE A 294 -11.31 -16.14 -7.87
C PHE A 294 -12.48 -16.06 -6.90
N ARG A 295 -12.63 -17.13 -6.14
CA ARG A 295 -13.43 -17.17 -4.92
C ARG A 295 -12.52 -17.47 -3.74
N THR A 296 -12.93 -17.00 -2.57
CA THR A 296 -12.21 -17.21 -1.32
C THR A 296 -13.13 -17.78 -0.27
N LYS A 297 -12.55 -18.50 0.70
CA LYS A 297 -13.28 -19.03 1.86
C LYS A 297 -12.36 -19.08 3.07
N ASP A 298 -12.77 -18.51 4.19
CA ASP A 298 -11.97 -18.55 5.40
C ASP A 298 -11.88 -19.96 5.95
N THR A 299 -10.71 -20.27 6.50
CA THR A 299 -10.36 -21.58 7.04
C THR A 299 -9.78 -21.52 8.45
N GLY A 300 -9.44 -20.33 8.95
CA GLY A 300 -8.99 -20.15 10.31
C GLY A 300 -8.40 -18.77 10.56
N HIS A 301 -7.95 -18.55 11.80
CA HIS A 301 -7.24 -17.35 12.21
C HIS A 301 -5.88 -17.78 12.79
N PRO A 302 -4.82 -17.86 11.97
CA PRO A 302 -3.49 -18.29 12.43
C PRO A 302 -2.87 -17.35 13.48
N LEU A 303 -3.34 -16.11 13.56
CA LEU A 303 -2.92 -15.15 14.58
C LEU A 303 -4.16 -14.46 15.17
N THR A 304 -4.32 -14.59 16.49
CA THR A 304 -5.34 -13.89 17.29
C THR A 304 -4.71 -13.41 18.59
N THR A 305 -5.26 -12.35 19.17
CA THR A 305 -4.82 -11.84 20.47
C THR A 305 -5.99 -11.27 21.26
N ASP A 306 -5.86 -11.25 22.58
CA ASP A 306 -6.78 -10.55 23.48
C ASP A 306 -6.38 -9.07 23.66
N ASP A 307 -5.21 -8.67 23.15
CA ASP A 307 -4.78 -7.27 23.16
C ASP A 307 -5.63 -6.43 22.20
N THR A 308 -6.53 -5.66 22.77
CA THR A 308 -7.43 -4.76 22.03
C THR A 308 -6.72 -3.65 21.26
N TRP A 309 -5.42 -3.41 21.46
CA TRP A 309 -4.62 -2.41 20.74
C TRP A 309 -3.89 -2.99 19.52
N PHE A 310 -3.89 -4.31 19.36
CA PHE A 310 -3.30 -4.96 18.19
C PHE A 310 -4.09 -4.61 16.92
N ARG A 311 -3.42 -3.92 15.99
CA ARG A 311 -3.92 -3.42 14.71
C ARG A 311 -2.97 -3.85 13.59
N PRO A 312 -3.06 -5.09 13.11
CA PRO A 312 -2.20 -5.55 12.01
C PRO A 312 -2.54 -4.80 10.72
N VAL A 313 -1.61 -4.03 10.16
CA VAL A 313 -1.82 -3.16 8.98
C VAL A 313 -0.96 -3.52 7.78
N ASP A 314 0.11 -4.27 7.95
CA ASP A 314 0.88 -4.81 6.82
C ASP A 314 1.23 -6.27 7.07
N ILE A 315 1.45 -7.01 5.99
CA ILE A 315 1.85 -8.41 6.03
C ILE A 315 2.83 -8.69 4.89
N GLN A 316 3.92 -9.39 5.20
CA GLN A 316 4.92 -9.78 4.22
C GLN A 316 5.45 -11.18 4.51
N GLU A 317 5.91 -11.85 3.46
CA GLU A 317 6.80 -13.00 3.61
C GLU A 317 8.24 -12.49 3.83
N GLY A 318 8.94 -13.06 4.80
CA GLY A 318 10.36 -12.81 5.02
C GLY A 318 11.27 -13.74 4.22
N PRO A 319 12.58 -13.46 4.18
CA PRO A 319 13.56 -14.25 3.43
C PRO A 319 13.71 -15.68 3.95
N ASP A 320 13.31 -15.93 5.20
CA ASP A 320 13.25 -17.24 5.85
C ASP A 320 11.96 -18.03 5.52
N GLY A 321 11.04 -17.41 4.77
CA GLY A 321 9.74 -17.96 4.43
C GLY A 321 8.71 -17.88 5.54
N ALA A 322 8.98 -17.17 6.65
CA ALA A 322 7.99 -16.86 7.67
C ALA A 322 7.09 -15.70 7.24
N ILE A 323 5.92 -15.59 7.88
CA ILE A 323 4.98 -14.49 7.67
C ILE A 323 5.16 -13.47 8.80
N TYR A 324 5.42 -12.23 8.42
CA TYR A 324 5.62 -11.09 9.32
C TYR A 324 4.45 -10.12 9.21
N VAL A 325 4.06 -9.55 10.35
CA VAL A 325 2.92 -8.63 10.45
C VAL A 325 3.39 -7.33 11.08
N ALA A 326 3.08 -6.20 10.46
CA ALA A 326 3.26 -4.89 11.06
C ALA A 326 2.04 -4.53 11.89
N ASP A 327 2.23 -4.32 13.18
CA ASP A 327 1.19 -3.82 14.08
C ASP A 327 1.28 -2.30 14.19
N PHE A 328 0.23 -1.59 13.76
CA PHE A 328 0.13 -0.14 13.91
C PHE A 328 0.08 0.27 15.39
N TYR A 329 -0.38 -0.64 16.26
CA TYR A 329 -0.54 -0.50 17.71
C TYR A 329 -1.23 0.80 18.14
N GLU A 330 -2.55 0.81 18.03
CA GLU A 330 -3.36 1.99 18.31
C GLU A 330 -4.72 1.58 18.91
N GLN A 331 -5.17 2.33 19.91
CA GLN A 331 -6.44 2.08 20.58
C GLN A 331 -7.62 2.38 19.65
N ARG A 332 -7.52 3.47 18.85
CA ARG A 332 -8.58 3.93 17.94
C ARG A 332 -8.11 4.04 16.50
N ILE A 333 -8.81 3.36 15.59
CA ILE A 333 -8.68 3.62 14.16
C ILE A 333 -9.73 4.67 13.80
N ASP A 334 -9.33 5.94 13.76
CA ASP A 334 -10.20 7.02 13.34
C ASP A 334 -9.50 8.02 12.42
N HIS A 335 -10.33 8.88 11.81
CA HIS A 335 -9.90 9.93 10.90
C HIS A 335 -9.54 11.24 11.61
N ALA A 336 -9.45 11.28 12.95
CA ALA A 336 -9.38 12.54 13.71
C ALA A 336 -8.67 12.44 15.08
#